data_AF-W7JIM2-F1
#
_entry.id   AF-W7JIM2-F1
#
_cell.length_a   1.000
_cell.length_b   1.000
_cell.length_c   1.000
_cell.angle_alpha   90.00
_cell.angle_beta   90.00
_cell.angle_gamma   90.00
#
_symmetry.space_group_name_H-M   'P 1'
#
loop_
_entity.id
_entity.type
_entity.pdbx_description
1 polymer ?
#
loop_
_entity_poly.entity_id
_entity_poly.type
_entity_poly.pdbx_seq_one_letter_code
_entity_poly.pdbx_strand_id
1 'polypeptide(L)'
;MPYVDKTEEFFKIIEKLSNDNINIRKNRSIVQDTQVGELASKITDLLQSGYQKLQQLERCVKQKGIFNDKTSEIEELTYEVKQTITDVTNELDLLVQYSCNLNISNPQSKTHIDNIISSLKNRLFDFTKKFKDVLQIRSEHIKKQVNRRKMYSYTSNEATFNNDNYKFTPLGDIDIE
;
A
#
# COMPACT_ATOMS: atom_id res chain seq x y z
N MET A 1 46.63 7.21 -5.41
CA MET A 1 46.80 6.11 -6.37
C MET A 1 45.74 6.25 -7.45
N PRO A 2 46.10 6.26 -8.75
CA PRO A 2 45.10 6.24 -9.81
C PRO A 2 44.46 4.85 -9.87
N TYR A 3 43.14 4.81 -10.11
CA TYR A 3 42.39 3.58 -10.31
C TYR A 3 42.76 2.98 -11.67
N VAL A 4 43.24 1.73 -11.68
CA VAL A 4 43.57 0.99 -12.90
C VAL A 4 42.44 0.03 -13.17
N ASP A 5 41.69 0.29 -14.25
CA ASP A 5 40.65 -0.61 -14.71
C ASP A 5 41.28 -1.86 -15.34
N LYS A 6 41.06 -3.02 -14.71
CA LYS A 6 41.60 -4.32 -15.14
C LYS A 6 40.57 -5.16 -15.90
N THR A 7 39.43 -4.58 -16.26
CA THR A 7 38.35 -5.28 -16.95
C THR A 7 38.81 -5.87 -18.29
N GLU A 8 39.69 -5.16 -19.02
CA GLU A 8 40.27 -5.70 -20.26
C GLU A 8 41.22 -6.89 -20.05
N GLU A 9 42.07 -6.83 -19.01
CA GLU A 9 42.96 -7.95 -18.66
C GLU A 9 42.14 -9.20 -18.30
N PHE A 10 41.05 -9.01 -17.56
CA PHE A 10 40.11 -10.08 -17.22
C PHE A 10 39.50 -10.72 -18.48
N PHE A 11 38.98 -9.92 -19.41
CA PHE A 11 38.38 -10.46 -20.65
C PHE A 11 39.41 -11.20 -21.52
N LYS A 12 40.63 -10.68 -21.65
CA LYS A 12 41.73 -11.36 -22.37
C LYS A 12 42.09 -12.71 -21.75
N ILE A 13 42.07 -12.81 -20.42
CA ILE A 13 42.33 -14.07 -19.71
C ILE A 13 41.18 -15.06 -19.92
N ILE A 14 39.92 -14.59 -19.87
CA ILE A 14 38.73 -15.44 -20.10
C ILE A 14 38.70 -15.98 -21.53
N GLU A 15 38.99 -15.15 -22.53
CA GLU A 15 39.06 -15.57 -23.93
C GLU A 15 40.13 -16.65 -24.14
N LYS A 16 41.29 -16.48 -23.52
CA LYS A 16 42.37 -17.47 -23.53
C LYS A 16 41.96 -18.78 -22.84
N LEU A 17 41.25 -18.72 -21.72
CA LEU A 17 40.75 -19.89 -20.99
C LEU A 17 39.56 -20.57 -21.67
N SER A 18 38.78 -19.86 -22.48
CA SER A 18 37.67 -20.43 -23.26
C SER A 18 38.14 -21.28 -24.43
N ASN A 19 39.36 -21.04 -24.93
CA ASN A 19 39.99 -21.87 -25.97
C ASN A 19 40.49 -23.21 -25.42
N ASP A 20 40.78 -23.27 -24.12
CA ASP A 20 40.93 -24.53 -23.40
C ASP A 20 39.53 -25.03 -23.06
N ASN A 21 39.15 -26.24 -23.48
CA ASN A 21 37.82 -26.84 -23.25
C ASN A 21 37.58 -27.16 -21.75
N ILE A 22 37.60 -26.14 -20.89
CA ILE A 22 37.25 -26.22 -19.49
C ILE A 22 35.73 -26.29 -19.45
N ASN A 23 35.21 -27.49 -19.20
CA ASN A 23 33.82 -27.73 -18.89
C ASN A 23 33.47 -27.04 -17.56
N ILE A 24 33.25 -25.72 -17.61
CA ILE A 24 32.63 -24.96 -16.52
C ILE A 24 31.23 -25.52 -16.39
N ARG A 25 31.01 -26.36 -15.37
CA ARG A 25 29.73 -26.97 -14.97
C ARG A 25 28.67 -25.86 -14.85
N LYS A 26 27.98 -25.57 -15.94
CA LYS A 26 27.04 -24.45 -16.03
C LYS A 26 25.64 -24.76 -15.47
N ASN A 27 25.44 -25.88 -14.76
CA ASN A 27 24.15 -26.56 -14.91
C ASN A 27 23.42 -27.06 -13.64
N ARG A 28 23.60 -26.49 -12.43
CA ARG A 28 22.76 -26.93 -11.28
C ARG A 28 22.19 -25.88 -10.30
N SER A 29 22.66 -24.63 -10.26
CA SER A 29 22.10 -23.61 -9.34
C SER A 29 20.99 -22.75 -9.97
N ILE A 30 21.00 -22.60 -11.29
CA ILE A 30 20.23 -21.55 -11.99
C ILE A 30 18.72 -21.79 -11.88
N VAL A 31 18.24 -23.04 -11.88
CA VAL A 31 16.80 -23.36 -11.91
C VAL A 31 16.11 -23.16 -10.56
N GLN A 32 16.82 -23.32 -9.44
CA GLN A 32 16.26 -23.07 -8.10
C GLN A 32 16.24 -21.57 -7.80
N ASP A 33 17.26 -20.84 -8.25
CA ASP A 33 17.30 -19.37 -8.15
C ASP A 33 16.22 -18.70 -9.02
N THR A 34 15.82 -19.31 -10.15
CA THR A 34 14.78 -18.72 -11.03
C THR A 34 13.39 -18.72 -10.42
N GLN A 35 12.94 -19.79 -9.76
CA GLN A 35 11.57 -19.82 -9.18
C GLN A 35 11.44 -18.90 -7.95
N VAL A 36 12.46 -18.85 -7.09
CA VAL A 36 12.52 -17.85 -6.01
C VAL A 36 12.49 -16.45 -6.58
N GLY A 37 13.29 -16.20 -7.63
CA GLY A 37 13.34 -14.91 -8.32
C GLY A 37 11.99 -14.50 -8.91
N GLU A 38 11.28 -15.42 -9.55
CA GLU A 38 9.95 -15.19 -10.12
C GLU A 38 8.91 -14.82 -9.03
N LEU A 39 8.84 -15.60 -7.94
CA LEU A 39 7.95 -15.29 -6.81
C LEU A 39 8.31 -13.95 -6.16
N ALA A 40 9.61 -13.68 -5.95
CA ALA A 40 10.07 -12.42 -5.39
C ALA A 40 9.75 -11.22 -6.31
N SER A 41 9.87 -11.40 -7.63
CA SER A 41 9.49 -10.39 -8.62
C SER A 41 8.00 -10.10 -8.55
N LYS A 42 7.16 -11.13 -8.54
CA LYS A 42 5.70 -10.99 -8.42
C LYS A 42 5.29 -10.23 -7.16
N ILE A 43 5.90 -10.56 -6.02
CA ILE A 43 5.69 -9.82 -4.75
C ILE A 43 6.10 -8.35 -4.90
N THR A 44 7.23 -8.10 -5.56
CA THR A 44 7.74 -6.73 -5.80
C THR A 44 6.80 -5.93 -6.69
N ASP A 45 6.25 -6.54 -7.74
CA ASP A 45 5.31 -5.89 -8.65
C ASP A 45 3.97 -5.57 -7.96
N LEU A 46 3.46 -6.50 -7.15
CA LEU A 46 2.28 -6.27 -6.32
C LEU A 46 2.49 -5.11 -5.33
N LEU A 47 3.63 -5.08 -4.63
CA LEU A 47 3.98 -3.98 -3.74
C LEU A 47 4.09 -2.65 -4.49
N GLN A 48 4.70 -2.64 -5.67
CA GLN A 48 4.86 -1.42 -6.47
C GLN A 48 3.50 -0.85 -6.90
N SER A 49 2.60 -1.72 -7.39
CA SER A 49 1.22 -1.34 -7.70
C SER A 49 0.47 -0.83 -6.45
N GLY A 50 0.64 -1.53 -5.32
CA GLY A 50 0.12 -1.10 -4.02
C GLY A 50 0.60 0.29 -3.61
N TYR A 51 1.89 0.59 -3.76
CA TYR A 51 2.44 1.91 -3.45
C TYR A 51 1.83 3.01 -4.30
N GLN A 52 1.57 2.76 -5.58
CA GLN A 52 0.90 3.73 -6.45
C GLN A 52 -0.52 4.04 -5.96
N LYS A 53 -1.29 3.00 -5.62
CA LYS A 53 -2.64 3.14 -5.05
C LYS A 53 -2.62 3.87 -3.71
N LEU A 54 -1.67 3.53 -2.85
CA LEU A 54 -1.49 4.19 -1.55
C LEU A 54 -1.14 5.67 -1.70
N GLN A 55 -0.31 6.04 -2.68
CA GLN A 55 -0.02 7.44 -2.99
C GLN A 55 -1.25 8.20 -3.49
N GLN A 56 -2.09 7.55 -4.32
CA GLN A 56 -3.36 8.13 -4.75
C GLN A 56 -4.32 8.33 -3.57
N LEU A 57 -4.44 7.33 -2.69
CA LEU A 57 -5.23 7.41 -1.46
C LEU A 57 -4.76 8.57 -0.58
N GLU A 58 -3.44 8.69 -0.38
CA GLU A 58 -2.85 9.77 0.40
C GLU A 58 -3.19 11.15 -0.17
N ARG A 59 -3.14 11.32 -1.51
CA ARG A 59 -3.56 12.56 -2.17
C ARG A 59 -5.04 12.86 -1.94
N CYS A 60 -5.91 11.86 -2.07
CA CYS A 60 -7.34 12.01 -1.85
C CYS A 60 -7.66 12.39 -0.41
N VAL A 61 -6.99 11.77 0.56
CA VAL A 61 -7.16 12.06 1.99
C VAL A 61 -6.65 13.45 2.34
N LYS A 62 -5.58 13.93 1.70
CA LYS A 62 -4.99 15.26 1.95
C LYS A 62 -5.74 16.41 1.26
N GLN A 63 -6.41 16.16 0.14
CA GLN A 63 -7.21 17.18 -0.54
C GLN A 63 -8.37 17.64 0.35
N LYS A 64 -8.47 18.96 0.54
CA LYS A 64 -9.50 19.61 1.34
C LYS A 64 -10.44 20.36 0.39
N GLY A 65 -11.70 19.95 0.33
CA GLY A 65 -12.71 20.64 -0.46
C GLY A 65 -14.12 20.17 -0.12
N ILE A 66 -15.02 21.10 0.21
CA ILE A 66 -16.42 20.79 0.51
C ILE A 66 -17.26 20.44 -0.72
N PHE A 67 -16.74 20.74 -1.91
CA PHE A 67 -17.42 20.53 -3.20
C PHE A 67 -16.90 19.28 -3.95
N ASN A 68 -15.90 18.60 -3.41
CA ASN A 68 -15.31 17.41 -4.04
C ASN A 68 -15.31 16.27 -3.00
N ASP A 69 -16.47 15.64 -2.82
CA ASP A 69 -16.62 14.53 -1.89
C ASP A 69 -15.94 13.28 -2.45
N LYS A 70 -14.68 13.08 -2.06
CA LYS A 70 -13.86 11.92 -2.43
C LYS A 70 -14.10 10.71 -1.53
N THR A 71 -15.17 10.67 -0.73
CA THR A 71 -15.39 9.59 0.25
C THR A 71 -15.45 8.22 -0.43
N SER A 72 -16.17 8.08 -1.55
CA SER A 72 -16.24 6.81 -2.29
C SER A 72 -14.89 6.38 -2.87
N GLU A 73 -14.15 7.29 -3.50
CA GLU A 73 -12.79 7.02 -4.03
C GLU A 73 -11.82 6.60 -2.91
N ILE A 74 -11.91 7.23 -1.73
CA ILE A 74 -11.13 6.87 -0.55
C ILE A 74 -11.49 5.46 -0.07
N GLU A 75 -12.77 5.10 -0.04
CA GLU A 75 -13.22 3.77 0.39
C GLU A 75 -12.77 2.67 -0.58
N GLU A 76 -12.88 2.91 -1.88
CA GLU A 76 -12.42 1.99 -2.93
C GLU A 76 -10.90 1.78 -2.86
N LEU A 77 -10.12 2.87 -2.88
CA LEU A 77 -8.66 2.79 -2.76
C LEU A 77 -8.23 2.13 -1.44
N THR A 78 -8.96 2.36 -0.35
CA THR A 78 -8.72 1.68 0.94
C THR A 78 -8.95 0.18 0.82
N TYR A 79 -10.01 -0.25 0.13
CA TYR A 79 -10.29 -1.67 -0.10
C TYR A 79 -9.20 -2.31 -0.96
N GLU A 80 -8.81 -1.68 -2.07
CA GLU A 80 -7.75 -2.20 -2.94
C GLU A 80 -6.39 -2.31 -2.25
N VAL A 81 -6.03 -1.33 -1.41
CA VAL A 81 -4.79 -1.38 -0.62
C VAL A 81 -4.85 -2.50 0.41
N LYS A 82 -5.99 -2.73 1.07
CA LYS A 82 -6.18 -3.90 1.95
C LYS A 82 -6.02 -5.21 1.19
N GLN A 83 -6.62 -5.32 0.00
CA GLN A 83 -6.49 -6.51 -0.84
C GLN A 83 -5.03 -6.75 -1.22
N THR A 84 -4.29 -5.70 -1.59
CA THR A 84 -2.86 -5.80 -1.91
C THR A 84 -2.04 -6.34 -0.72
N ILE A 85 -2.35 -5.95 0.52
CA ILE A 85 -1.70 -6.50 1.72
C ILE A 85 -1.96 -8.00 1.84
N THR A 86 -3.22 -8.43 1.65
CA THR A 86 -3.61 -9.84 1.67
C THR A 86 -2.88 -10.63 0.60
N ASP A 87 -2.87 -10.14 -0.64
CA ASP A 87 -2.23 -10.81 -1.77
C ASP A 87 -0.72 -10.94 -1.57
N VAL A 88 -0.05 -9.85 -1.15
CA VAL A 88 1.38 -9.88 -0.86
C VAL A 88 1.70 -10.82 0.30
N THR A 89 0.88 -10.87 1.34
CA THR A 89 1.07 -11.80 2.47
C THR A 89 0.98 -13.25 2.00
N ASN A 90 -0.03 -13.58 1.19
CA ASN A 90 -0.22 -14.93 0.65
C ASN A 90 0.97 -15.35 -0.24
N GLU A 91 1.42 -14.48 -1.15
CA GLU A 91 2.57 -14.78 -2.02
C GLU A 91 3.87 -14.91 -1.21
N LEU A 92 4.02 -14.13 -0.15
CA LEU A 92 5.18 -14.20 0.73
C LEU A 92 5.17 -15.50 1.57
N ASP A 93 4.01 -15.95 2.03
CA ASP A 93 3.87 -17.24 2.70
C ASP A 93 4.19 -18.41 1.74
N LEU A 94 3.73 -18.33 0.49
CA LEU A 94 4.09 -19.30 -0.55
C LEU A 94 5.61 -19.32 -0.80
N LEU A 95 6.26 -18.16 -0.88
CA LEU A 95 7.71 -18.05 -1.03
C LEU A 95 8.47 -18.66 0.16
N VAL A 96 8.00 -18.42 1.38
CA VAL A 96 8.59 -18.99 2.60
C VAL A 96 8.44 -20.52 2.61
N GLN A 97 7.25 -21.04 2.31
CA GLN A 97 7.01 -22.49 2.22
C GLN A 97 7.88 -23.13 1.14
N TYR A 98 7.98 -22.48 -0.03
CA TYR A 98 8.85 -22.94 -1.11
C TYR A 98 10.31 -23.00 -0.66
N SER A 99 10.82 -21.94 -0.01
CA SER A 99 12.18 -21.91 0.54
C SER A 99 12.45 -23.04 1.55
N CYS A 100 11.50 -23.33 2.43
CA CYS A 100 11.62 -24.44 3.39
C CYS A 100 11.67 -25.82 2.72
N ASN A 101 10.96 -25.99 1.60
CA ASN A 101 10.93 -27.25 0.84
C ASN A 101 12.14 -27.43 -0.09
N LEU A 102 12.88 -26.36 -0.38
CA LEU A 102 14.11 -26.46 -1.16
C LEU A 102 15.19 -27.16 -0.33
N ASN A 103 15.65 -28.31 -0.80
CA ASN A 103 16.79 -29.00 -0.22
C ASN A 103 18.11 -28.35 -0.71
N ILE A 104 18.38 -27.15 -0.20
CA ILE A 104 19.53 -26.33 -0.60
C ILE A 104 20.77 -26.87 0.11
N SER A 105 21.66 -27.54 -0.64
CA SER A 105 22.93 -28.03 -0.11
C SER A 105 23.97 -26.92 0.11
N ASN A 106 23.79 -25.75 -0.51
CA ASN A 106 24.73 -24.63 -0.46
C ASN A 106 24.32 -23.58 0.59
N PRO A 107 25.08 -23.37 1.68
CA PRO A 107 24.68 -22.43 2.73
C PRO A 107 24.56 -20.98 2.23
N GLN A 108 25.39 -20.57 1.27
CA GLN A 108 25.33 -19.23 0.67
C GLN A 108 24.01 -18.97 -0.06
N SER A 109 23.52 -19.95 -0.83
CA SER A 109 22.24 -19.84 -1.55
C SER A 109 21.07 -19.74 -0.56
N LYS A 110 21.11 -20.50 0.55
CA LYS A 110 20.10 -20.40 1.60
C LYS A 110 20.05 -19.01 2.24
N THR A 111 21.21 -18.48 2.65
CA THR A 111 21.31 -17.12 3.20
C THR A 111 20.82 -16.06 2.22
N HIS A 112 21.13 -16.20 0.93
CA HIS A 112 20.65 -15.30 -0.11
C HIS A 112 19.11 -15.28 -0.17
N ILE A 113 18.47 -16.44 -0.18
CA ILE A 113 17.00 -16.56 -0.21
C ILE A 113 16.37 -15.99 1.07
N ASP A 114 16.96 -16.28 2.23
CA ASP A 114 16.51 -15.74 3.52
C ASP A 114 16.57 -14.20 3.54
N ASN A 115 17.62 -13.62 2.96
CA ASN A 115 17.76 -12.17 2.82
C ASN A 115 16.72 -11.56 1.89
N ILE A 116 16.39 -12.23 0.77
CA ILE A 116 15.31 -11.80 -0.12
C ILE A 116 13.98 -11.77 0.64
N ILE A 117 13.63 -12.86 1.34
CA ILE A 117 12.40 -12.96 2.12
C ILE A 117 12.35 -11.87 3.18
N SER A 118 13.44 -11.66 3.93
CA SER A 118 13.53 -10.63 4.96
C SER A 118 13.34 -9.21 4.37
N SER A 119 13.96 -8.92 3.23
CA SER A 119 13.81 -7.65 2.53
C SER A 119 12.36 -7.41 2.10
N LEU A 120 11.69 -8.43 1.54
CA LEU A 120 10.29 -8.34 1.13
C LEU A 120 9.35 -8.14 2.34
N LYS A 121 9.60 -8.84 3.46
CA LYS A 121 8.88 -8.64 4.73
C LYS A 121 9.01 -7.21 5.24
N ASN A 122 10.22 -6.66 5.23
CA ASN A 122 10.46 -5.28 5.65
C ASN A 122 9.73 -4.27 4.76
N ARG A 123 9.73 -4.48 3.44
CA ARG A 123 8.97 -3.63 2.51
C ARG A 123 7.46 -3.69 2.76
N LEU A 124 6.90 -4.88 3.00
CA LEU A 124 5.49 -5.04 3.38
C LEU A 124 5.18 -4.34 4.72
N PHE A 125 6.08 -4.44 5.70
CA PHE A 125 5.93 -3.74 6.97
C PHE A 125 5.92 -2.22 6.78
N ASP A 126 6.84 -1.68 5.99
CA ASP A 126 6.87 -0.24 5.67
C ASP A 126 5.63 0.21 4.90
N PHE A 127 5.13 -0.63 3.97
CA PHE A 127 3.89 -0.39 3.24
C PHE A 127 2.68 -0.30 4.18
N THR A 128 2.51 -1.30 5.06
CA THR A 128 1.40 -1.34 6.03
C THR A 128 1.47 -0.20 7.05
N LYS A 129 2.66 0.19 7.48
CA LYS A 129 2.87 1.36 8.34
C LYS A 129 2.41 2.64 7.66
N LYS A 130 2.83 2.90 6.42
CA LYS A 130 2.38 4.08 5.65
C LYS A 130 0.86 4.07 5.45
N PHE A 131 0.29 2.91 5.16
CA PHE A 131 -1.17 2.77 5.03
C PHE A 131 -1.90 3.15 6.32
N LYS A 132 -1.42 2.68 7.48
CA LYS A 132 -1.96 3.07 8.79
C LYS A 132 -1.90 4.58 9.01
N ASP A 133 -0.79 5.23 8.67
CA ASP A 133 -0.63 6.68 8.81
C ASP A 133 -1.65 7.45 7.95
N VAL A 134 -1.89 7.00 6.71
CA VAL A 134 -2.89 7.60 5.82
C VAL A 134 -4.31 7.45 6.38
N LEU A 135 -4.67 6.27 6.91
CA LEU A 135 -5.97 6.07 7.56
C LEU A 135 -6.15 6.93 8.81
N GLN A 136 -5.08 7.17 9.57
CA GLN A 136 -5.12 8.07 10.71
C GLN A 136 -5.45 9.50 10.28
N ILE A 137 -4.80 10.02 9.24
CA ILE A 137 -5.09 11.35 8.69
C ILE A 137 -6.57 11.45 8.27
N ARG A 138 -7.10 10.41 7.59
CA ARG A 138 -8.52 10.37 7.21
C ARG A 138 -9.45 10.42 8.43
N SER A 139 -9.15 9.65 9.47
CA SER A 139 -9.91 9.66 10.73
C SER A 139 -9.92 11.04 11.37
N GLU A 140 -8.77 11.71 11.45
CA GLU A 140 -8.67 13.08 11.98
C GLU A 140 -9.48 14.08 11.15
N HIS A 141 -9.46 13.94 9.83
CA HIS A 141 -10.26 14.78 8.93
C HIS A 141 -11.77 14.60 9.16
N ILE A 142 -12.24 13.35 9.27
CA ILE A 142 -13.65 13.06 9.59
C ILE A 142 -14.03 13.68 10.94
N LYS A 143 -13.20 13.51 11.97
CA LYS A 143 -13.45 14.11 13.30
C LYS A 143 -13.57 15.64 13.22
N LYS A 144 -12.68 16.31 12.49
CA LYS A 144 -12.73 17.77 12.29
C LYS A 144 -13.99 18.20 11.52
N GLN A 145 -14.39 17.45 10.49
CA GLN A 145 -15.61 17.73 9.72
C GLN A 145 -16.87 17.59 10.59
N VAL A 146 -16.96 16.52 11.39
CA VAL A 146 -18.06 16.29 12.34
C VAL A 146 -18.08 17.39 13.40
N ASN A 147 -16.94 17.77 13.96
CA ASN A 147 -16.86 18.85 14.95
C ASN A 147 -17.32 20.20 14.39
N ARG A 148 -16.84 20.57 13.19
CA ARG A 148 -17.32 21.77 12.49
C ARG A 148 -18.82 21.71 12.25
N ARG A 149 -19.33 20.57 11.77
CA ARG A 149 -20.78 20.40 11.59
C ARG A 149 -21.51 20.66 12.90
N LYS A 150 -21.10 20.04 14.01
CA LYS A 150 -21.72 20.29 15.34
C LYS A 150 -21.67 21.76 15.77
N MET A 151 -20.56 22.46 15.54
CA MET A 151 -20.41 23.88 15.94
C MET A 151 -21.29 24.82 15.12
N TYR A 152 -21.52 24.52 13.84
CA TYR A 152 -22.26 25.39 12.92
C TYR A 152 -23.65 24.85 12.52
N SER A 153 -24.02 23.64 12.94
CA SER A 153 -25.36 23.06 12.72
C SER A 153 -26.38 23.51 13.78
N TYR A 154 -25.95 24.27 14.79
CA TYR A 154 -26.83 24.99 15.71
C TYR A 154 -27.21 26.38 15.16
N THR A 155 -27.75 26.43 13.94
CA THR A 155 -28.49 27.61 13.46
C THR A 155 -29.62 27.16 12.54
N SER A 156 -30.72 26.69 13.14
CA SER A 156 -32.08 26.68 12.58
C SER A 156 -33.08 26.15 13.61
N ASN A 157 -33.21 26.83 14.77
CA ASN A 157 -34.42 26.77 15.60
C ASN A 157 -34.62 28.02 16.50
N GLU A 158 -33.81 29.07 16.35
CA GLU A 158 -34.06 30.39 16.94
C GLU A 158 -33.81 31.51 15.92
N ALA A 159 -34.31 31.32 14.69
CA ALA A 159 -34.84 32.47 13.98
C ALA A 159 -36.34 32.43 14.26
N THR A 160 -36.74 33.16 15.30
CA THR A 160 -38.09 33.66 15.47
C THR A 160 -38.50 34.30 14.15
N PHE A 161 -39.13 33.53 13.27
CA PHE A 161 -40.05 34.07 12.28
C PHE A 161 -41.20 34.66 13.10
N ASN A 162 -41.00 35.88 13.60
CA ASN A 162 -42.07 36.77 14.00
C ASN A 162 -42.85 37.12 12.73
N ASN A 163 -43.66 36.17 12.26
CA ASN A 163 -44.72 36.46 11.34
C ASN A 163 -46.00 36.41 12.16
N ASP A 164 -46.34 37.56 12.73
CA ASP A 164 -47.57 37.80 13.51
C ASP A 164 -48.86 37.43 12.73
N ASN A 165 -48.76 37.08 11.44
CA ASN A 165 -49.87 36.67 10.60
C ASN A 165 -50.30 35.20 10.74
N TYR A 166 -49.63 34.37 11.55
CA TYR A 166 -50.03 32.96 11.77
C TYR A 166 -50.20 32.59 13.24
N LYS A 167 -50.51 33.56 14.10
CA LYS A 167 -50.85 33.28 15.50
C LYS A 167 -52.20 32.54 15.53
N PHE A 168 -52.17 31.25 15.83
CA PHE A 168 -53.37 30.45 16.02
C PHE A 168 -54.18 31.04 17.18
N THR A 169 -55.31 31.68 16.86
CA THR A 169 -56.34 32.05 17.83
C THR A 169 -57.27 30.85 18.00
N PRO A 170 -57.41 30.26 19.20
CA PRO A 170 -58.44 29.26 19.44
C PRO A 170 -59.79 29.89 19.14
N LEU A 171 -60.60 29.22 18.31
CA LEU A 171 -62.01 29.59 18.13
C LEU A 171 -62.67 29.49 19.52
N GLY A 172 -63.08 30.63 20.06
CA GLY A 172 -63.90 30.67 21.28
C GLY A 172 -65.19 29.90 21.05
N ASP A 173 -65.71 29.32 22.13
CA ASP A 173 -66.95 28.55 22.13
C ASP A 173 -68.04 29.32 21.39
N ILE A 174 -68.61 28.69 20.37
CA ILE A 174 -69.74 29.23 19.63
C ILE A 174 -70.94 29.10 20.55
N ASP A 175 -71.34 30.20 21.18
CA ASP A 175 -72.63 30.30 21.86
C ASP A 175 -73.73 30.09 20.83
N ILE A 176 -74.47 28.99 20.97
CA ILE A 176 -75.73 28.75 20.27
C ILE A 176 -76.81 28.74 21.36
N GLU A 177 -77.59 29.83 21.40
CA GLU A 177 -78.91 29.88 22.06
C GLU A 177 -79.87 28.81 21.51
#